data_AF-A0A6V7HQX5-F1
#
_entry.id   AF-A0A6V7HQX5-F1
#
_cell.length_a   1.000
_cell.length_b   1.000
_cell.length_c   1.000
_cell.angle_alpha   90.00
_cell.angle_beta   90.00
_cell.angle_gamma   90.00
#
_symmetry.space_group_name_H-M   'P 1'
#
loop_
_entity.id
_entity.type
_entity.pdbx_description
1 polymer ?
#
loop_
_entity_poly.entity_id
_entity_poly.type
_entity_poly.pdbx_seq_one_letter_code
_entity_poly.pdbx_strand_id
1 'polypeptide(L)' 'PHGDIYPTELQEVSLVIITNERCHRTRIDLTERHICTHMDGFHGACV' A
#
# COMPACT_ATOMS: atom_id res chain seq x y z
N PRO A 1 25.00 -5.89 -1.87
CA PRO A 1 24.22 -5.97 -3.13
C PRO A 1 22.89 -6.70 -2.87
N HIS A 2 21.88 -5.97 -2.37
CA HIS A 2 20.52 -6.49 -2.33
C HIS A 2 19.98 -6.31 -3.75
N GLY A 3 19.93 -7.40 -4.52
CA GLY A 3 19.37 -7.37 -5.87
C GLY A 3 17.87 -7.21 -5.75
N ASP A 4 17.35 -6.10 -6.26
CA ASP A 4 15.91 -5.90 -6.37
C ASP A 4 15.35 -6.97 -7.30
N ILE A 5 14.65 -7.96 -6.74
CA ILE A 5 13.93 -8.97 -7.52
C ILE A 5 12.65 -8.30 -8.00
N TYR A 6 12.77 -7.52 -9.08
CA TYR A 6 11.61 -7.04 -9.79
C TYR A 6 10.96 -8.22 -10.51
N PRO A 7 9.65 -8.47 -10.29
CA PRO A 7 8.97 -9.52 -11.01
C PRO A 7 8.98 -9.20 -12.51
N THR A 8 9.35 -10.18 -13.32
CA THR A 8 9.35 -10.07 -14.79
C THR A 8 7.94 -10.23 -15.38
N GLU A 9 6.99 -10.63 -14.56
CA GLU A 9 5.60 -10.88 -14.93
C GLU A 9 4.66 -9.95 -14.16
N LEU A 10 3.49 -9.66 -14.74
CA LEU A 10 2.48 -8.83 -14.10
C LEU A 10 2.04 -9.47 -12.78
N GLN A 11 2.10 -8.70 -11.70
CA GLN A 11 1.64 -9.13 -10.38
C GLN A 11 0.25 -8.58 -10.09
N GLU A 12 -0.55 -9.36 -9.39
CA GLU A 12 -1.87 -8.97 -8.91
C GLU A 12 -1.88 -8.97 -7.38
N VAL A 13 -2.62 -8.03 -6.78
CA VAL A 13 -2.80 -7.98 -5.35
C VAL A 13 -4.17 -7.47 -4.95
N SER A 14 -4.74 -8.10 -3.92
CA SER A 14 -6.02 -7.71 -3.33
C SER A 14 -5.79 -6.65 -2.25
N LEU A 15 -6.49 -5.52 -2.39
CA LEU A 15 -6.39 -4.39 -1.46
C LEU A 15 -7.75 -4.10 -0.81
N VAL A 16 -7.72 -3.82 0.49
CA VAL A 16 -8.90 -3.42 1.27
C VAL A 16 -8.89 -1.90 1.43
N ILE A 17 -9.98 -1.24 1.02
CA ILE A 17 -10.15 0.20 1.25
C ILE A 17 -10.33 0.45 2.75
N ILE A 18 -9.56 1.39 3.30
CA ILE A 18 -9.70 1.83 4.68
C ILE A 18 -10.13 3.30 4.73
N THR A 19 -10.81 3.69 5.81
CA THR A 19 -11.25 5.07 5.99
C THR A 19 -10.06 6.02 6.14
N ASN A 20 -10.21 7.25 5.64
CA ASN A 20 -9.19 8.28 5.81
C ASN A 20 -8.90 8.56 7.29
N GLU A 21 -9.90 8.49 8.18
CA GLU A 21 -9.70 8.62 9.64
C GLU A 21 -8.69 7.60 10.18
N ARG A 22 -8.81 6.34 9.77
CA ARG A 22 -7.86 5.28 10.15
C ARG A 22 -6.46 5.55 9.59
N CYS A 23 -6.39 6.09 8.37
CA CYS A 23 -5.14 6.37 7.67
C CYS A 23 -4.40 7.61 8.23
N HIS A 24 -5.14 8.64 8.65
CA HIS A 24 -4.60 9.86 9.27
C HIS A 24 -3.85 9.61 10.57
N ARG A 25 -4.10 8.47 11.23
CA ARG A 25 -3.35 8.09 12.44
C ARG A 25 -1.88 7.79 12.15
N THR A 26 -1.51 7.47 10.91
CA THR A 26 -0.15 7.06 10.53
C THR A 26 0.51 7.99 9.51
N ARG A 27 -0.25 8.86 8.83
CA ARG A 27 0.25 9.81 7.83
C ARG A 27 -0.35 11.19 8.05
N ILE A 28 0.52 12.20 8.14
CA ILE A 28 0.15 13.60 8.45
C ILE A 28 -0.20 14.44 7.21
N ASP A 29 0.09 13.93 6.02
CA ASP A 29 0.03 14.64 4.73
C ASP A 29 -1.16 14.23 3.84
N LEU A 30 -2.09 13.46 4.40
CA LEU A 30 -3.30 13.07 3.68
C LEU A 30 -4.27 14.25 3.54
N THR A 31 -4.89 14.33 2.37
CA THR A 31 -5.97 15.28 2.07
C THR A 31 -7.20 14.50 1.60
N GLU A 32 -8.35 15.17 1.47
CA GLU A 32 -9.59 14.57 0.95
C GLU A 32 -9.48 14.01 -0.48
N ARG A 33 -8.42 14.38 -1.21
CA ARG A 33 -8.13 13.83 -2.56
C ARG A 33 -7.39 12.50 -2.52
N HIS A 34 -7.07 11.99 -1.34
CA HIS A 34 -6.42 10.70 -1.16
C HIS A 34 -7.43 9.65 -0.71
N ILE A 35 -7.21 8.43 -1.18
CA ILE A 35 -7.85 7.22 -0.67
C ILE A 35 -6.76 6.32 -0.09
N CYS A 36 -7.07 5.60 0.98
CA CYS A 36 -6.14 4.67 1.59
C CYS A 36 -6.59 3.23 1.42
N THR A 37 -5.62 2.37 1.13
CA THR A 37 -5.81 0.94 1.02
C THR A 37 -4.80 0.19 1.87
N HIS A 38 -5.18 -0.96 2.38
CA HIS A 38 -4.36 -1.85 3.17
C HIS A 38 -4.33 -3.23 2.53
N MET A 39 -3.15 -3.85 2.45
CA MET A 39 -3.03 -5.24 2.04
C MET A 39 -3.17 -6.11 3.28
N ASP A 40 -4.04 -7.12 3.23
CA ASP A 40 -4.18 -8.06 4.34
C ASP A 40 -3.07 -9.13 4.22
N GLY A 41 -1.91 -8.92 4.87
CA GLY A 41 -0.80 -9.89 4.84
C GLY A 41 0.62 -9.31 5.00
N PHE A 42 1.61 -10.22 4.96
CA PHE A 42 3.04 -9.96 5.21
C PHE A 42 3.82 -9.40 4.00
N HIS A 43 3.12 -9.07 2.91
CA HIS A 43 3.74 -8.64 1.66
C HIS A 43 3.52 -7.12 1.53
N GLY A 44 4.61 -6.36 1.31
CA GLY A 44 4.51 -4.92 1.08
C GLY A 44 3.77 -4.60 -0.21
N ALA A 45 3.05 -3.48 -0.27
CA ALA A 45 2.35 -3.03 -1.48
C ALA A 45 3.30 -2.78 -2.65
N CYS A 46 4.50 -2.27 -2.36
CA CYS A 46 5.59 -2.08 -3.32
C CYS A 46 6.92 -2.25 -2.58
N VAL A 47 7.91 -2.83 -3.24
CA VAL A 47 9.36 -2.69 -2.93
C VAL A 47 10.03 -2.00 -4.09
#